data_AF-A0A841KZL4-F1
#
_entry.id   AF-A0A841KZL4-F1
#
_cell.length_a   1.000
_cell.length_b   1.000
_cell.length_c   1.000
_cell.angle_alpha   90.00
_cell.angle_beta   90.00
_cell.angle_gamma   90.00
#
_symmetry.space_group_name_H-M   'P 1'
#
loop_
_entity.id
_entity.type
_entity.pdbx_description
1 polymer ?
#
loop_
_entity_poly.entity_id
_entity_poly.type
_entity_poly.pdbx_seq_one_letter_code
_entity_poly.pdbx_strand_id
1 'polypeptide(L)'
;MKDYVYYPRRYFFAVTLPAILMFFLLIYGMIRNFQSVTFDIYSMIIMVSVYGLFNNFISLSQPSSIVDDGESLEFHAFGRKHRYEWRKIQYIRIKEFYNRKLYIRIDNPGLFRGRYWIKTSMYDDGDELYEKLSALERKLHPEQLKFRTGMEVKKG
;
A
#
# COMPACT_ATOMS: atom_id res chain seq x y z
N MET A 1 -2.69 -18.14 12.13
CA MET A 1 -2.08 -16.79 12.08
C MET A 1 -0.83 -16.87 11.23
N LYS A 2 -0.78 -16.12 10.13
CA LYS A 2 0.35 -16.05 9.21
C LYS A 2 0.77 -14.59 9.10
N ASP A 3 2.06 -14.33 9.21
CA ASP A 3 2.65 -13.00 9.08
C ASP A 3 3.50 -12.98 7.81
N TYR A 4 3.24 -11.99 6.95
CA TYR A 4 4.03 -11.72 5.75
C TYR A 4 4.88 -10.48 6.03
N VAL A 5 6.18 -10.65 6.15
CA VAL A 5 7.09 -9.58 6.58
C VAL A 5 7.91 -9.05 5.40
N TYR A 6 7.89 -7.74 5.22
CA TYR A 6 8.72 -7.07 4.21
C TYR A 6 10.18 -7.11 4.65
N TYR A 7 11.08 -7.54 3.75
CA TYR A 7 12.52 -7.58 4.05
C TYR A 7 13.04 -6.24 4.60
N PRO A 8 13.53 -6.17 5.86
CA PRO A 8 13.78 -4.91 6.56
C PRO A 8 14.75 -3.98 5.82
N ARG A 9 15.85 -4.52 5.28
CA ARG A 9 16.83 -3.75 4.51
C ARG A 9 16.21 -3.15 3.25
N ARG A 10 15.37 -3.91 2.53
CA ARG A 10 14.72 -3.44 1.31
C ARG A 10 13.63 -2.43 1.62
N TYR A 11 12.86 -2.63 2.68
CA TYR A 11 11.85 -1.67 3.15
C TYR A 11 12.49 -0.32 3.49
N PHE A 12 13.65 -0.35 4.15
CA PHE A 12 14.39 0.86 4.49
C PHE A 12 14.74 1.69 3.25
N PHE A 13 15.33 1.07 2.22
CA PHE A 13 15.69 1.79 0.99
C PHE A 13 14.48 2.17 0.13
N ALA A 14 13.42 1.34 0.11
CA ALA A 14 12.27 1.56 -0.76
C ALA A 14 11.25 2.56 -0.20
N VAL A 15 11.10 2.64 1.13
CA VAL A 15 10.02 3.39 1.78
C VAL A 15 10.57 4.38 2.80
N THR A 16 11.38 3.91 3.75
CA THR A 16 11.83 4.73 4.88
C THR A 16 12.79 5.84 4.44
N LEU A 17 13.79 5.53 3.62
CA LEU A 17 14.79 6.50 3.16
C LEU A 17 14.16 7.61 2.30
N PRO A 18 13.30 7.32 1.30
CA PRO A 18 12.56 8.37 0.61
C PRO A 18 11.69 9.22 1.54
N ALA A 19 11.03 8.62 2.53
CA ALA A 19 10.22 9.36 3.49
C ALA A 19 11.08 10.30 4.36
N ILE A 20 12.26 9.87 4.78
CA ILE A 20 13.23 10.71 5.50
C ILE A 20 13.68 11.88 4.63
N LEU A 21 14.01 11.63 3.35
CA LEU A 21 14.39 12.70 2.42
C LEU A 21 13.25 13.70 2.20
N MET A 22 12.00 13.24 2.05
CA MET A 22 10.83 14.12 1.97
C MET A 22 10.66 14.97 3.22
N PHE A 23 10.94 14.42 4.40
CA PHE A 23 10.89 15.18 5.65
C PHE A 23 11.92 16.32 5.69
N PHE A 24 13.15 16.06 5.26
CA PHE A 24 14.17 17.11 5.14
C PHE A 24 13.81 18.16 4.08
N LEU A 25 13.28 17.74 2.93
CA LEU A 25 12.81 18.66 1.89
C LEU A 25 11.65 19.53 2.38
N LEU A 26 10.76 18.97 3.19
CA LEU A 26 9.66 19.72 3.80
C LEU A 26 10.19 20.82 4.73
N ILE A 27 11.13 20.49 5.62
CA ILE A 27 11.76 21.47 6.52
C ILE A 27 12.48 22.55 5.70
N TYR A 28 13.27 22.15 4.71
CA TYR A 28 14.00 23.08 3.85
C TYR A 28 13.05 24.02 3.10
N GLY A 29 11.98 23.47 2.50
CA GLY A 29 10.94 24.25 1.83
C GLY A 29 10.29 25.26 2.77
N MET A 30 9.94 24.85 3.99
CA MET A 30 9.38 25.76 5.00
C MET A 30 10.33 26.90 5.38
N ILE A 31 11.61 26.62 5.61
CA ILE A 31 12.62 27.65 5.95
C ILE A 31 12.76 28.68 4.82
N ARG A 32 12.79 28.22 3.57
CA ARG A 32 12.94 29.11 2.41
C ARG A 32 11.70 29.95 2.17
N ASN A 33 10.51 29.37 2.32
CA ASN A 33 9.26 30.09 2.12
C ASN A 33 8.97 31.11 3.25
N PHE A 34 9.56 30.93 4.43
CA PHE A 34 9.45 31.90 5.54
C PHE A 34 10.09 33.26 5.22
N GLN A 35 11.10 33.29 4.34
CA GLN A 35 11.82 34.53 3.97
C GLN A 35 11.08 35.35 2.90
N SER A 36 10.26 34.69 2.07
CA SER A 36 9.42 35.32 1.07
C SER A 36 8.16 34.47 0.90
N VAL A 37 7.06 34.91 1.51
CA VAL A 37 5.75 34.24 1.46
C VAL A 37 5.11 34.47 0.10
N THR A 38 5.73 33.92 -0.94
CA THR A 38 5.25 33.91 -2.31
C THR A 38 5.00 32.46 -2.73
N PHE A 39 4.03 32.25 -3.63
CA PHE A 39 3.79 30.93 -4.19
C PHE A 39 4.88 30.61 -5.20
N ASP A 40 5.89 29.88 -4.76
CA ASP A 40 7.08 29.56 -5.53
C ASP A 40 7.36 28.04 -5.55
N ILE A 41 8.56 27.67 -6.04
CA ILE A 41 9.00 26.28 -6.09
C ILE A 41 9.08 25.64 -4.69
N TYR A 42 9.37 26.41 -3.64
CA TYR A 42 9.42 25.89 -2.28
C TYR A 42 8.02 25.56 -1.75
N SER A 43 7.00 26.36 -2.09
CA SER A 43 5.59 26.02 -1.82
C SER A 43 5.18 24.69 -2.48
N MET A 44 5.62 24.45 -3.72
CA MET A 44 5.38 23.16 -4.39
C MET A 44 6.09 22.00 -3.69
N ILE A 45 7.35 22.19 -3.27
CA ILE A 45 8.11 21.18 -2.52
C ILE A 45 7.39 20.82 -1.21
N ILE A 46 6.91 21.82 -0.47
CA ILE A 46 6.12 21.62 0.75
C ILE A 46 4.89 20.77 0.44
N MET A 47 4.10 21.15 -0.56
CA MET A 47 2.85 20.46 -0.90
C MET A 47 3.09 18.98 -1.26
N VAL A 48 4.07 18.70 -2.12
CA VAL A 48 4.42 17.33 -2.52
C VAL A 48 4.96 16.52 -1.34
N SER A 49 5.80 17.13 -0.51
CA SER A 49 6.39 16.45 0.65
C SER A 49 5.33 16.13 1.71
N VAL A 50 4.41 17.06 2.00
CA VAL A 50 3.27 16.83 2.90
C VAL A 50 2.42 15.67 2.37
N TYR A 51 2.08 15.67 1.08
CA TYR A 51 1.30 14.58 0.48
C TYR A 51 2.01 13.23 0.57
N GLY A 52 3.31 13.19 0.27
CA GLY A 52 4.12 11.96 0.34
C GLY A 52 4.23 11.41 1.77
N LEU A 53 4.51 12.27 2.74
CA LEU A 53 4.57 11.90 4.16
C LEU A 53 3.20 11.45 4.67
N PHE A 54 2.13 12.15 4.30
CA PHE A 54 0.77 11.76 4.65
C PHE A 54 0.45 10.35 4.13
N ASN A 55 0.75 10.04 2.88
CA ASN A 55 0.50 8.71 2.33
C ASN A 55 1.32 7.60 3.03
N ASN A 56 2.56 7.89 3.41
CA ASN A 56 3.42 6.90 4.08
C ASN A 56 3.05 6.67 5.55
N PHE A 57 2.86 7.74 6.32
CA PHE A 57 2.68 7.66 7.78
C PHE A 57 1.21 7.59 8.22
N ILE A 58 0.30 8.19 7.46
CA ILE A 58 -1.13 8.27 7.81
C ILE A 58 -1.91 7.23 7.02
N SER A 59 -1.80 7.22 5.69
CA SER A 59 -2.55 6.24 4.88
C SER A 59 -2.02 4.81 5.00
N LEU A 60 -0.81 4.64 5.55
CA LEU A 60 -0.08 3.36 5.59
C LEU A 60 -0.06 2.68 4.22
N SER A 61 0.11 3.47 3.15
CA SER A 61 -0.03 2.96 1.79
C SER A 61 0.99 1.90 1.42
N GLN A 62 2.10 1.78 2.16
CA GLN A 62 3.13 0.77 1.95
C GLN A 62 3.36 0.02 3.26
N PRO A 63 2.62 -1.07 3.53
CA PRO A 63 2.73 -1.81 4.78
C PRO A 63 4.07 -2.53 4.90
N SER A 64 4.67 -2.51 6.09
CA SER A 64 5.89 -3.27 6.41
C SER A 64 5.60 -4.74 6.73
N SER A 65 4.41 -5.03 7.27
CA SER A 65 3.96 -6.41 7.43
C SER A 65 2.45 -6.52 7.22
N ILE A 66 2.03 -7.70 6.80
CA ILE A 66 0.63 -8.03 6.58
C ILE A 66 0.37 -9.28 7.40
N VAL A 67 -0.50 -9.16 8.40
CA VAL A 67 -0.83 -10.26 9.30
C VAL A 67 -2.24 -10.73 8.96
N ASP A 68 -2.40 -12.03 8.77
CA ASP A 68 -3.71 -12.66 8.67
C ASP A 68 -3.91 -13.63 9.83
N ASP A 69 -4.84 -13.30 10.72
CA ASP A 69 -5.20 -14.13 11.87
C ASP A 69 -6.25 -15.21 11.51
N GLY A 70 -6.80 -15.19 10.29
CA GLY A 70 -7.87 -16.08 9.82
C GLY A 70 -9.28 -15.51 10.00
N GLU A 71 -9.45 -14.49 10.84
CA GLU A 71 -10.70 -13.74 11.05
C GLU A 71 -10.62 -12.29 10.53
N SER A 72 -9.41 -11.75 10.42
CA SER A 72 -9.09 -10.40 10.05
C SER A 72 -7.72 -10.29 9.37
N LEU A 73 -7.65 -9.33 8.45
CA LEU A 73 -6.45 -8.92 7.74
C LEU A 73 -5.95 -7.60 8.33
N GLU A 74 -4.73 -7.60 8.86
CA GLU A 74 -4.07 -6.42 9.42
C GLU A 74 -2.90 -5.96 8.55
N PHE A 75 -2.89 -4.67 8.22
CA PHE A 75 -1.77 -4.01 7.54
C PHE A 75 -1.00 -3.18 8.55
N HIS A 76 0.28 -3.48 8.74
CA HIS A 76 1.13 -2.83 9.73
C HIS A 76 2.19 -1.97 9.05
N ALA A 77 2.42 -0.77 9.54
CA ALA A 77 3.54 0.09 9.15
C ALA A 77 3.81 1.14 10.22
N PHE A 78 5.09 1.45 10.46
CA PHE A 78 5.53 2.51 11.39
C PHE A 78 4.86 2.46 12.79
N GLY A 79 4.65 1.25 13.33
CA GLY A 79 4.00 1.05 14.64
C GLY A 79 2.48 1.27 14.66
N ARG A 80 1.87 1.54 13.50
CA ARG A 80 0.41 1.64 13.33
C ARG A 80 -0.11 0.44 12.55
N LYS A 81 -1.40 0.17 12.71
CA LYS A 81 -2.08 -0.91 11.99
C LYS A 81 -3.49 -0.54 11.50
N HIS A 82 -3.84 -1.05 10.33
CA HIS A 82 -5.21 -1.04 9.80
C HIS A 82 -5.76 -2.47 9.79
N ARG A 83 -6.77 -2.73 10.62
CA ARG A 83 -7.43 -4.04 10.74
C ARG A 83 -8.73 -4.08 9.93
N TYR A 84 -8.93 -5.15 9.17
CA TYR A 84 -10.13 -5.43 8.40
C TYR A 84 -10.64 -6.83 8.75
N GLU A 85 -11.83 -6.94 9.32
CA GLU A 85 -12.44 -8.25 9.58
C GLU A 85 -12.96 -8.86 8.29
N TRP A 86 -12.64 -10.14 8.04
CA TRP A 86 -13.04 -10.84 6.82
C TRP A 86 -14.55 -10.78 6.56
N ARG A 87 -15.36 -10.85 7.62
CA ARG A 87 -16.83 -10.81 7.53
C ARG A 87 -17.39 -9.44 7.16
N LYS A 88 -16.61 -8.37 7.35
CA LYS A 88 -17.03 -6.98 7.12
C LYS A 88 -16.51 -6.40 5.82
N ILE A 89 -15.55 -7.05 5.16
CA ILE A 89 -15.04 -6.61 3.86
C ILE A 89 -16.14 -6.81 2.82
N GLN A 90 -16.66 -5.71 2.29
CA GLN A 90 -17.70 -5.71 1.26
C GLN A 90 -17.12 -5.54 -0.14
N TYR A 91 -15.94 -4.93 -0.24
CA TYR A 91 -15.32 -4.63 -1.52
C TYR A 91 -13.81 -4.82 -1.45
N ILE A 92 -13.25 -5.53 -2.44
CA ILE A 92 -11.81 -5.55 -2.66
C ILE A 92 -11.52 -5.46 -4.15
N ARG A 93 -10.57 -4.61 -4.53
CA ARG A 93 -10.09 -4.53 -5.90
C ARG A 93 -8.58 -4.52 -5.92
N ILE A 94 -8.01 -5.42 -6.70
CA ILE A 94 -6.58 -5.55 -6.88
C ILE A 94 -6.25 -5.22 -8.32
N LYS A 95 -5.42 -4.20 -8.50
CA LYS A 95 -4.80 -3.89 -9.78
C LYS A 95 -3.37 -4.40 -9.76
N GLU A 96 -3.11 -5.37 -10.62
CA GLU A 96 -1.78 -5.93 -10.83
C GLU A 96 -0.98 -5.02 -11.78
N PHE A 97 0.30 -4.86 -11.46
CA PHE A 97 1.29 -4.17 -12.26
C PHE A 97 2.51 -5.07 -12.46
N TYR A 98 3.37 -4.69 -13.40
CA TYR A 98 4.64 -5.37 -13.65
C TYR A 98 5.46 -5.53 -12.36
N ASN A 99 6.27 -6.60 -12.30
CA ASN A 99 7.15 -6.93 -11.17
C ASN A 99 6.41 -7.21 -9.85
N ARG A 100 5.28 -7.92 -9.92
CA ARG A 100 4.48 -8.37 -8.77
C ARG A 100 4.07 -7.21 -7.83
N LYS A 101 3.83 -6.04 -8.42
CA LYS A 101 3.35 -4.86 -7.70
C LYS A 101 1.83 -4.85 -7.77
N LEU A 102 1.19 -4.87 -6.63
CA LEU A 102 -0.25 -4.85 -6.46
C LEU A 102 -0.68 -3.51 -5.89
N TYR A 103 -1.77 -2.98 -6.42
CA TYR A 103 -2.49 -1.88 -5.81
C TYR A 103 -3.86 -2.37 -5.35
N ILE A 104 -4.05 -2.39 -4.04
CA ILE A 104 -5.23 -2.95 -3.38
C ILE A 104 -6.08 -1.80 -2.86
N ARG A 105 -7.38 -1.88 -3.17
CA ARG A 105 -8.41 -1.03 -2.58
C ARG A 105 -9.38 -1.90 -1.79
N ILE A 106 -9.64 -1.53 -0.54
CA ILE A 106 -10.53 -2.28 0.36
C ILE A 106 -11.65 -1.34 0.84
N ASP A 107 -12.89 -1.85 0.77
CA ASP A 107 -14.14 -1.19 1.18
C ASP A 107 -14.35 0.18 0.53
N ASN A 108 -14.51 1.23 1.35
CA ASN A 108 -14.58 2.62 0.92
C ASN A 108 -13.19 3.27 1.07
N PRO A 109 -12.30 3.17 0.05
CA PRO A 109 -10.93 3.64 0.12
C PRO A 109 -10.89 5.17 0.29
N GLY A 110 -10.61 5.62 1.51
CA GLY A 110 -10.48 7.03 1.85
C GLY A 110 -9.04 7.53 1.77
N LEU A 111 -8.84 8.80 2.13
CA LEU A 111 -7.49 9.38 2.23
C LEU A 111 -6.64 8.70 3.32
N PHE A 112 -7.28 8.23 4.39
CA PHE A 112 -6.61 7.69 5.59
C PHE A 112 -6.40 6.18 5.59
N ARG A 113 -7.19 5.39 4.84
CA ARG A 113 -7.12 3.93 4.86
C ARG A 113 -7.74 3.30 3.63
N GLY A 114 -7.42 2.03 3.39
CA GLY A 114 -8.05 1.21 2.35
C GLY A 114 -7.36 1.29 0.99
N ARG A 115 -6.17 1.88 0.90
CA ARG A 115 -5.36 1.96 -0.33
C ARG A 115 -3.94 1.51 -0.04
N TYR A 116 -3.55 0.36 -0.61
CA TYR A 116 -2.27 -0.27 -0.31
C TYR A 116 -1.51 -0.60 -1.60
N TRP A 117 -0.24 -0.25 -1.61
CA TRP A 117 0.75 -0.65 -2.60
C TRP A 117 1.60 -1.75 -2.01
N ILE A 118 1.44 -2.96 -2.52
CA ILE A 118 2.11 -4.15 -2.02
C ILE A 118 2.95 -4.71 -3.14
N LYS A 119 4.26 -4.85 -2.90
CA LYS A 119 5.14 -5.54 -3.84
C LYS A 119 5.42 -6.92 -3.26
N THR A 120 4.69 -7.93 -3.70
CA THR A 120 4.69 -9.24 -3.04
C THR A 120 6.09 -9.88 -3.07
N SER A 121 6.89 -9.64 -4.12
CA SER A 121 8.28 -10.10 -4.22
C SER A 121 9.24 -9.55 -3.14
N MET A 122 8.78 -8.63 -2.30
CA MET A 122 9.56 -8.02 -1.23
C MET A 122 9.20 -8.55 0.16
N TYR A 123 8.24 -9.48 0.23
CA TYR A 123 7.87 -10.21 1.43
C TYR A 123 8.51 -11.61 1.39
N ASP A 124 8.72 -12.19 2.56
CA ASP A 124 9.21 -13.55 2.75
C ASP A 124 8.36 -14.61 2.02
N ASP A 125 7.05 -14.59 2.21
CA ASP A 125 6.08 -15.51 1.60
C ASP A 125 5.23 -14.80 0.52
N GLY A 126 5.90 -14.05 -0.36
CA GLY A 126 5.26 -13.20 -1.36
C GLY A 126 4.34 -13.92 -2.36
N ASP A 127 4.69 -15.14 -2.77
CA ASP A 127 3.87 -15.95 -3.67
C ASP A 127 2.55 -16.38 -3.01
N GLU A 128 2.63 -16.82 -1.75
CA GLU A 128 1.45 -17.21 -0.96
C GLU A 128 0.54 -16.00 -0.73
N LEU A 129 1.12 -14.85 -0.38
CA LEU A 129 0.39 -13.59 -0.23
C LEU A 129 -0.34 -13.20 -1.52
N TYR A 130 0.31 -13.33 -2.67
CA TYR A 130 -0.29 -13.04 -3.97
C TYR A 130 -1.48 -13.96 -4.25
N GLU A 131 -1.30 -15.28 -4.15
CA GLU A 131 -2.37 -16.25 -4.39
C GLU A 131 -3.56 -16.02 -3.48
N LYS A 132 -3.29 -15.70 -2.21
CA LYS A 132 -4.33 -15.43 -1.21
C LYS A 132 -5.13 -14.18 -1.55
N LEU A 133 -4.45 -13.08 -1.87
CA LEU A 133 -5.10 -11.83 -2.29
C LEU A 133 -5.94 -12.02 -3.57
N SER A 134 -5.41 -12.75 -4.55
CA SER A 134 -6.12 -13.07 -5.78
C SER A 134 -7.33 -13.98 -5.54
N ALA A 135 -7.22 -14.96 -4.64
CA ALA A 135 -8.33 -15.82 -4.26
C ALA A 135 -9.45 -15.04 -3.55
N LEU A 136 -9.10 -14.06 -2.71
CA LEU A 136 -10.05 -13.19 -2.03
C LEU A 136 -10.83 -12.32 -3.01
N GLU A 137 -10.14 -11.72 -3.97
CA GLU A 137 -10.79 -10.92 -5.00
C GLU A 137 -11.69 -11.78 -5.89
N ARG A 138 -11.29 -13.01 -6.23
CA ARG A 138 -12.12 -13.94 -7.00
C ARG A 138 -13.39 -14.34 -6.24
N LYS A 139 -13.33 -14.48 -4.91
CA LYS A 139 -14.49 -14.81 -4.07
C LYS A 139 -15.50 -13.67 -4.02
N LEU A 140 -15.02 -12.44 -3.93
CA LEU A 140 -15.87 -11.24 -3.83
C LEU A 140 -16.38 -10.75 -5.20
N HIS A 141 -15.60 -10.95 -6.25
CA HIS A 141 -15.90 -10.50 -7.61
C HIS A 141 -15.64 -11.60 -8.65
N PRO A 142 -16.37 -12.73 -8.61
CA PRO A 142 -16.19 -13.84 -9.54
C PRO A 142 -16.44 -13.46 -11.01
N GLU A 143 -17.21 -12.40 -11.25
CA GLU A 143 -17.61 -11.90 -12.56
C GLU A 143 -16.49 -11.19 -13.34
N GLN A 144 -15.37 -10.84 -12.69
CA GLN A 144 -14.31 -10.08 -13.34
C GLN A 144 -13.64 -10.87 -14.49
N LEU A 145 -13.49 -10.21 -15.65
CA LEU A 145 -12.94 -10.77 -16.88
C LEU A 145 -11.55 -11.43 -16.71
N LYS A 146 -10.73 -10.90 -15.79
CA LYS A 146 -9.40 -11.48 -15.50
C LYS A 146 -9.46 -12.90 -14.94
N PHE A 147 -10.56 -13.27 -14.28
CA PHE A 147 -10.77 -14.63 -13.79
C PHE A 147 -11.46 -15.53 -14.81
N ARG A 148 -12.22 -14.96 -15.76
CA ARG A 148 -12.85 -15.71 -16.86
C ARG A 148 -11.82 -16.20 -17.88
N THR A 149 -10.86 -15.35 -18.24
CA THR A 149 -9.81 -15.69 -19.22
C THR A 149 -8.90 -16.83 -18.71
N GLY A 150 -8.61 -16.89 -17.40
CA GLY A 150 -7.85 -17.99 -16.81
C GLY A 150 -8.61 -19.32 -16.72
N MET A 151 -9.95 -19.32 -16.81
CA MET A 151 -10.76 -20.55 -16.83
C MET A 151 -10.88 -21.17 -18.21
N GLU A 152 -10.77 -20.40 -19.29
CA GLU A 152 -10.75 -20.93 -20.66
C GLU A 152 -9.43 -21.63 -21.00
N VAL A 153 -8.30 -21.13 -20.51
CA VAL A 153 -6.97 -21.73 -20.75
C VAL A 153 -6.80 -23.11 -20.08
N LYS A 154 -7.54 -23.41 -19.01
CA LYS A 154 -7.48 -24.73 -18.33
C LYS A 154 -8.43 -25.78 -18.93
N LYS A 155 -9.20 -25.45 -19.95
CA LYS A 155 -10.13 -26.38 -20.63
C LYS A 155 -9.66 -26.83 -22.03
N GLY A 156 -8.44 -26.43 -22.43
CA GLY A 156 -7.79 -26.85 -23.67
C GLY A 156 -6.78 -27.96 -23.44
#